data_AF-A0A937B445-F1
#
_entry.id   AF-A0A937B445-F1
#
_cell.length_a   1.000
_cell.length_b   1.000
_cell.length_c   1.000
_cell.angle_alpha   90.00
_cell.angle_beta   90.00
_cell.angle_gamma   90.00
#
_symmetry.space_group_name_H-M   'P 1'
#
loop_
_entity.id
_entity.type
_entity.pdbx_description
1 polymer ?
#
loop_
_entity_poly.entity_id
_entity_poly.type
_entity_poly.pdbx_seq_one_letter_code
_entity_poly.pdbx_strand_id
1 'polypeptide(L)'
;MNKLVDILFSTRAAGLYLLIFAAAIGIATFIENDYGTSAAQKLVFKAFWFEVLLFLFGVCILVNIWRFRLIQQKKWASLTFHFSIIIIILGAGVTRYFGYEGVMHIRENSESNSIVSAETYLNFKVIHEGKSYSFAEPILLASKGKNEFDKSYSIAGKLIHVKLTEFIPNPVEQILDDENGKPMLKLVISGAQGREEYIVPFRTQEQYGGMRLNFGDEIIPGFDNIILRGDSLFFTSSDTWSRMVMATREQDTFPANSISPLKTRALYSSGDRNFVISQYQQRGILNIESKDRKIKNESMVALRLECDIDGSKQDLFSQGEKEKLAI
;
A
#
# COMPACT_ATOMS: atom_id res chain seq x y z
N MET A 1 19.47 -45.56 17.16
CA MET A 1 18.95 -44.32 16.55
C MET A 1 17.98 -43.70 17.53
N ASN A 2 18.14 -42.42 17.86
CA ASN A 2 17.35 -41.76 18.90
C ASN A 2 15.87 -41.70 18.49
N LYS A 3 14.95 -42.02 19.42
CA LYS A 3 13.49 -42.08 19.17
C LYS A 3 12.93 -40.84 18.45
N LEU A 4 13.52 -39.67 18.69
CA LEU A 4 13.15 -38.40 18.03
C LEU A 4 13.43 -38.40 16.52
N VAL A 5 14.57 -38.96 16.08
CA VAL A 5 14.93 -39.05 14.66
C VAL A 5 13.97 -39.98 13.92
N ASP A 6 13.60 -41.09 14.56
CA ASP A 6 12.63 -42.02 13.98
C ASP A 6 11.23 -41.43 13.85
N ILE A 7 10.83 -40.51 14.72
CA ILE A 7 9.54 -39.82 14.63
C ILE A 7 9.58 -38.77 13.52
N LEU A 8 10.55 -37.85 13.57
CA LEU A 8 10.62 -36.68 12.68
C LEU A 8 10.98 -37.01 11.23
N PHE A 9 11.65 -38.14 10.98
CA PHE A 9 12.10 -38.54 9.64
C PHE A 9 11.52 -39.90 9.19
N SER A 10 10.32 -40.24 9.67
CA SER A 10 9.56 -41.41 9.20
C SER A 10 8.82 -41.12 7.89
N THR A 11 8.35 -42.17 7.22
CA THR A 11 7.43 -42.04 6.07
C THR A 11 6.13 -41.32 6.43
N ARG A 12 5.64 -41.50 7.67
CA ARG A 12 4.47 -40.77 8.18
C ARG A 12 4.76 -39.28 8.32
N ALA A 13 5.95 -38.91 8.80
CA ALA A 13 6.39 -37.52 8.87
C ALA A 13 6.52 -36.91 7.47
N ALA A 14 7.09 -37.62 6.50
CA ALA A 14 7.14 -37.16 5.11
C ALA A 14 5.73 -36.85 4.55
N GLY A 15 4.77 -37.75 4.77
CA GLY A 15 3.37 -37.53 4.37
C GLY A 15 2.75 -36.33 5.06
N LEU A 16 3.01 -36.14 6.36
CA LEU A 16 2.55 -34.97 7.11
C LEU A 16 3.14 -33.67 6.55
N TYR A 17 4.45 -33.61 6.32
CA TYR A 17 5.10 -32.43 5.74
C TYR A 17 4.55 -32.10 4.36
N LEU A 18 4.29 -33.10 3.52
CA LEU A 18 3.67 -32.92 2.21
C LEU A 18 2.25 -32.35 2.33
N LEU A 19 1.44 -32.83 3.27
CA LEU A 19 0.10 -32.30 3.51
C LEU A 19 0.13 -30.86 4.01
N ILE A 20 1.03 -30.54 4.94
CA ILE A 20 1.22 -29.16 5.42
C ILE A 20 1.68 -28.25 4.28
N PHE A 21 2.61 -28.72 3.43
CA PHE A 21 3.07 -27.99 2.25
C PHE A 21 1.93 -27.71 1.27
N ALA A 22 1.11 -28.72 0.93
CA ALA A 22 -0.04 -28.54 0.05
C ALA A 22 -1.08 -27.57 0.64
N ALA A 23 -1.38 -27.68 1.93
CA ALA A 23 -2.27 -26.75 2.62
C ALA A 23 -1.69 -25.33 2.65
N ALA A 24 -0.40 -25.18 2.90
CA ALA A 24 0.29 -23.89 2.90
C ALA A 24 0.21 -23.19 1.55
N ILE A 25 0.43 -23.92 0.44
CA ILE A 25 0.28 -23.37 -0.92
C ILE A 25 -1.17 -22.96 -1.17
N GLY A 26 -2.14 -23.82 -0.85
CA GLY A 26 -3.56 -23.51 -1.03
C GLY A 26 -3.97 -22.24 -0.27
N ILE A 27 -3.56 -22.12 0.99
CA ILE A 27 -3.80 -20.92 1.81
C ILE A 27 -3.07 -19.71 1.24
N ALA A 28 -1.83 -19.86 0.76
CA ALA A 28 -1.07 -18.77 0.16
C ALA A 28 -1.79 -18.18 -1.07
N THR A 29 -2.43 -19.00 -1.90
CA THR A 29 -3.22 -18.53 -3.05
C THR A 29 -4.39 -17.63 -2.62
N PHE A 30 -5.10 -17.97 -1.55
CA PHE A 30 -6.17 -17.12 -1.02
C PHE A 30 -5.61 -15.83 -0.40
N ILE A 31 -4.50 -15.92 0.35
CA ILE A 31 -3.82 -14.75 0.90
C ILE A 31 -3.39 -13.80 -0.23
N GLU A 32 -2.82 -14.32 -1.31
CA GLU A 32 -2.43 -13.53 -2.47
C GLU A 32 -3.63 -12.87 -3.14
N ASN A 33 -4.73 -13.62 -3.29
CA ASN A 33 -5.94 -13.07 -3.89
C ASN A 33 -6.50 -11.88 -3.08
N ASP A 34 -6.51 -11.98 -1.76
CA ASP A 34 -7.18 -11.01 -0.89
C ASP A 34 -6.27 -9.83 -0.49
N TYR A 35 -4.96 -10.08 -0.34
CA TYR A 35 -4.00 -9.12 0.24
C TYR A 35 -2.86 -8.76 -0.74
N GLY A 36 -2.68 -9.53 -1.80
CA GLY A 36 -1.63 -9.35 -2.81
C GLY A 36 -0.39 -10.22 -2.58
N THR A 37 0.45 -10.29 -3.60
CA THR A 37 1.63 -11.18 -3.66
C THR A 37 2.62 -10.94 -2.51
N SER A 38 2.83 -9.69 -2.10
CA SER A 38 3.73 -9.36 -0.99
C SER A 38 3.27 -9.96 0.36
N ALA A 39 1.96 -10.08 0.58
CA ALA A 39 1.44 -10.73 1.80
C ALA A 39 1.63 -12.25 1.77
N ALA A 40 1.39 -12.90 0.62
CA ALA A 40 1.62 -14.33 0.47
C ALA A 40 3.12 -14.68 0.61
N GLN A 41 3.99 -13.85 0.03
CA GLN A 41 5.43 -13.96 0.25
C GLN A 41 5.77 -13.82 1.73
N LYS A 42 5.32 -12.76 2.39
CA LYS A 42 5.67 -12.48 3.79
C LYS A 42 5.22 -13.57 4.77
N LEU A 43 4.02 -14.08 4.60
CA LEU A 43 3.42 -15.03 5.54
C LEU A 43 3.77 -16.48 5.24
N VAL A 44 4.04 -16.84 3.98
CA VAL A 44 4.28 -18.22 3.56
C VAL A 44 5.62 -18.34 2.84
N PHE A 45 5.74 -17.84 1.60
CA PHE A 45 6.87 -18.22 0.74
C PHE A 45 8.24 -17.75 1.25
N LYS A 46 8.33 -16.55 1.84
CA LYS A 46 9.52 -15.97 2.46
C LYS A 46 9.59 -16.20 3.97
N ALA A 47 8.60 -16.85 4.57
CA ALA A 47 8.57 -17.06 6.02
C ALA A 47 9.52 -18.18 6.48
N PHE A 48 10.15 -17.97 7.64
CA PHE A 48 11.09 -18.94 8.22
C PHE A 48 10.47 -20.31 8.52
N TRP A 49 9.21 -20.34 8.97
CA TRP A 49 8.54 -21.61 9.28
C TRP A 49 8.36 -22.50 8.03
N PHE A 50 8.13 -21.89 6.86
CA PHE A 50 7.94 -22.61 5.60
C PHE A 50 9.28 -23.15 5.08
N GLU A 51 10.35 -22.38 5.27
CA GLU A 51 11.72 -22.83 5.01
C GLU A 51 12.10 -24.04 5.88
N VAL A 52 11.79 -23.98 7.19
CA VAL A 52 11.99 -25.12 8.10
C VAL A 52 11.17 -26.33 7.67
N LEU A 53 9.92 -26.15 7.24
CA LEU A 53 9.08 -27.23 6.71
C LEU A 53 9.74 -27.90 5.49
N LEU A 54 10.20 -27.11 4.52
CA LEU A 54 10.86 -27.63 3.31
C LEU A 54 12.18 -28.33 3.65
N PHE A 55 12.96 -27.78 4.57
CA PHE A 55 14.19 -28.39 5.04
C PHE A 55 13.93 -29.73 5.73
N LEU A 56 12.97 -29.79 6.66
CA LEU A 56 12.58 -31.03 7.33
C LEU A 56 12.07 -32.07 6.32
N PHE A 57 11.28 -31.65 5.33
CA PHE A 57 10.81 -32.51 4.27
C PHE A 57 11.97 -33.08 3.43
N GLY A 58 12.90 -32.23 2.99
CA GLY A 58 14.10 -32.65 2.24
C GLY A 58 14.98 -33.63 3.03
N VAL A 59 15.28 -33.34 4.29
CA VAL A 59 16.04 -34.26 5.16
C VAL A 59 15.29 -35.57 5.37
N CYS A 60 13.96 -35.53 5.51
CA CYS A 60 13.15 -36.74 5.63
C CYS A 60 13.25 -37.63 4.38
N ILE A 61 13.23 -37.04 3.18
CA ILE A 61 13.42 -37.78 1.93
C ILE A 61 14.82 -38.39 1.86
N LEU A 62 15.87 -37.65 2.22
CA LEU A 62 17.24 -38.16 2.28
C LEU A 62 17.37 -39.36 3.22
N VAL A 63 16.85 -39.25 4.45
CA VAL A 63 16.85 -40.36 5.43
C VAL A 63 16.13 -41.58 4.88
N ASN A 64 14.99 -41.40 4.21
CA ASN A 64 14.22 -42.49 3.62
C ASN A 64 14.97 -43.19 2.46
N ILE A 65 15.73 -42.45 1.64
CA ILE A 65 16.57 -43.03 0.58
C ILE A 65 17.57 -44.04 1.16
N TRP A 66 18.25 -43.70 2.26
CA TRP A 66 19.18 -44.60 2.92
C TRP A 66 18.47 -45.72 3.67
N ARG A 67 17.41 -45.42 4.45
CA ARG A 67 16.66 -46.38 5.26
C ARG A 67 16.10 -47.54 4.43
N PHE A 68 15.55 -47.24 3.26
CA PHE A 68 14.97 -48.23 2.35
C PHE A 68 15.95 -48.76 1.29
N ARG A 69 17.23 -48.38 1.39
CA ARG A 69 18.31 -48.77 0.47
C ARG A 69 17.88 -48.57 -0.99
N LEU A 70 17.45 -47.36 -1.33
CA LEU A 70 16.93 -47.04 -2.67
C LEU A 70 18.02 -46.96 -3.75
N ILE A 71 19.30 -46.93 -3.37
CA ILE A 71 20.48 -46.90 -4.28
C ILE A 71 20.75 -48.29 -4.91
N GLN A 72 19.70 -49.05 -5.18
CA GLN A 72 19.77 -50.34 -5.86
C GLN A 72 19.30 -50.15 -7.30
N GLN A 73 19.97 -50.79 -8.27
CA GLN A 73 19.62 -50.68 -9.70
C GLN A 73 18.14 -50.97 -9.98
N LYS A 74 17.58 -51.97 -9.30
CA LYS A 74 16.16 -52.35 -9.41
C LYS A 74 15.17 -51.26 -8.96
N LYS A 75 15.64 -50.24 -8.25
CA LYS A 75 14.82 -49.16 -7.65
C LYS A 75 15.10 -47.79 -8.26
N TRP A 76 15.81 -47.72 -9.39
CA TRP A 76 16.19 -46.44 -10.02
C TRP A 76 15.01 -45.52 -10.30
N ALA A 77 13.87 -46.05 -10.76
CA ALA A 77 12.68 -45.22 -10.96
C ALA A 77 12.24 -44.50 -9.67
N SER A 78 12.20 -45.22 -8.54
CA SER A 78 11.86 -44.64 -7.24
C SER A 78 12.95 -43.70 -6.73
N LEU A 79 14.23 -44.06 -6.89
CA LEU A 79 15.36 -43.22 -6.52
C LEU A 79 15.32 -41.88 -7.25
N THR A 80 15.13 -41.88 -8.57
CA THR A 80 15.06 -40.67 -9.39
C THR A 80 13.91 -39.77 -8.96
N PHE A 81 12.74 -40.34 -8.67
CA PHE A 81 11.59 -39.57 -8.18
C PHE A 81 11.87 -38.86 -6.85
N HIS A 82 12.49 -39.54 -5.89
CA HIS A 82 12.83 -38.90 -4.61
C HIS A 82 13.98 -37.90 -4.76
N PHE A 83 14.96 -38.22 -5.61
CA PHE A 83 16.09 -37.34 -5.85
C PHE A 83 15.70 -36.05 -6.57
N SER A 84 14.71 -36.08 -7.47
CA SER A 84 14.20 -34.87 -8.11
C SER A 84 13.60 -33.89 -7.09
N ILE A 85 12.89 -34.39 -6.07
CA ILE A 85 12.37 -33.55 -4.97
C ILE A 85 13.52 -32.84 -4.24
N ILE A 86 14.62 -33.55 -3.97
CA ILE A 86 15.81 -32.95 -3.35
C ILE A 86 16.41 -31.86 -4.24
N ILE A 87 16.57 -32.13 -5.54
CA ILE A 87 17.09 -31.13 -6.49
C ILE A 87 16.17 -29.90 -6.52
N ILE A 88 14.85 -30.08 -6.56
CA ILE A 88 13.89 -28.97 -6.58
C ILE A 88 13.99 -28.13 -5.31
N ILE A 89 14.07 -28.75 -4.13
CA ILE A 89 14.23 -28.04 -2.85
C ILE A 89 15.56 -27.28 -2.80
N LEU A 90 16.65 -27.89 -3.26
CA LEU A 90 17.95 -27.22 -3.33
C LEU A 90 17.92 -26.04 -4.29
N GLY A 91 17.33 -26.20 -5.48
CA GLY A 91 17.15 -25.12 -6.45
C GLY A 91 16.31 -23.98 -5.88
N ALA A 92 15.21 -24.29 -5.19
CA ALA A 92 14.39 -23.29 -4.51
C ALA A 92 15.18 -22.53 -3.42
N GLY A 93 16.04 -23.24 -2.68
CA GLY A 93 16.96 -22.62 -1.71
C GLY A 93 17.94 -21.65 -2.38
N VAL A 94 18.57 -22.05 -3.50
CA VAL A 94 19.49 -21.18 -4.24
C VAL A 94 18.78 -19.92 -4.71
N THR A 95 17.61 -20.03 -5.35
CA THR A 95 16.82 -18.87 -5.81
C THR A 95 16.42 -17.96 -4.65
N ARG A 96 16.11 -18.52 -3.47
CA ARG A 96 15.69 -17.74 -2.30
C ARG A 96 16.80 -16.88 -1.71
N TYR A 97 18.02 -17.40 -1.56
CA TYR A 97 19.10 -16.69 -0.86
C TYR A 97 20.05 -15.94 -1.80
N PHE A 98 20.16 -16.37 -3.06
CA PHE A 98 21.11 -15.82 -4.02
C PHE A 98 20.44 -15.32 -5.31
N GLY A 99 19.13 -15.55 -5.47
CA GLY A 99 18.39 -15.05 -6.62
C GLY A 99 18.13 -13.55 -6.53
N TYR A 100 18.00 -12.93 -7.70
CA TYR A 100 17.53 -11.55 -7.85
C TYR A 100 16.30 -11.54 -8.75
N GLU A 101 15.23 -10.91 -8.28
CA GLU A 101 13.95 -10.85 -8.97
C GLU A 101 13.69 -9.43 -9.51
N GLY A 102 13.09 -9.34 -10.69
CA GLY A 102 12.78 -8.07 -11.31
C GLY A 102 11.93 -8.21 -12.57
N VAL A 103 11.47 -7.08 -13.08
CA VAL A 103 10.70 -6.97 -14.31
C VAL A 103 11.56 -6.29 -15.37
N MET A 104 11.67 -6.94 -16.53
CA MET A 104 12.28 -6.36 -17.72
C MET A 104 11.18 -5.97 -18.71
N HIS A 105 10.98 -4.68 -18.95
CA HIS A 105 10.04 -4.23 -19.97
C HIS A 105 10.73 -4.22 -21.35
N ILE A 106 10.30 -5.10 -22.26
CA ILE A 106 10.79 -5.18 -23.63
C ILE A 106 9.64 -4.85 -24.57
N ARG A 107 9.83 -3.86 -25.46
CA ARG A 107 8.86 -3.56 -26.52
C ARG A 107 9.10 -4.50 -27.70
N GLU A 108 8.06 -4.72 -28.52
CA GLU A 108 8.22 -5.47 -29.77
C GLU A 108 9.33 -4.86 -30.64
N ASN A 109 10.16 -5.72 -31.23
CA ASN A 109 11.33 -5.35 -32.03
C ASN A 109 12.40 -4.52 -31.29
N SER A 110 12.44 -4.58 -29.96
CA SER A 110 13.46 -3.91 -29.15
C SER A 110 14.21 -4.89 -28.25
N GLU A 111 15.37 -4.44 -27.74
CA GLU A 111 16.16 -5.13 -26.72
C GLU A 111 16.28 -4.25 -25.46
N SER A 112 16.43 -4.87 -24.30
CA SER A 112 16.72 -4.19 -23.04
C SER A 112 17.81 -4.95 -22.28
N ASN A 113 18.72 -4.21 -21.66
CA ASN A 113 19.74 -4.74 -20.75
C ASN A 113 19.56 -4.23 -19.31
N SER A 114 18.37 -3.72 -18.98
CA SER A 114 18.05 -3.18 -17.65
C SER A 114 16.77 -3.81 -17.09
N ILE A 115 16.74 -4.00 -15.78
CA ILE A 115 15.59 -4.56 -15.05
C ILE A 115 15.20 -3.67 -13.88
N VAL A 116 13.90 -3.57 -13.64
CA VAL A 116 13.35 -2.94 -12.43
C VAL A 116 13.28 -4.01 -11.35
N SER A 117 13.85 -3.75 -10.17
CA SER A 117 13.82 -4.71 -9.07
C SER A 117 12.38 -5.03 -8.66
N ALA A 118 12.09 -6.29 -8.32
CA ALA A 118 10.84 -6.67 -7.69
C ALA A 118 10.85 -6.36 -6.17
N GLU A 119 12.03 -6.13 -5.61
CA GLU A 119 12.17 -5.74 -4.21
C GLU A 119 11.83 -4.26 -4.02
N THR A 120 11.07 -3.97 -2.97
CA THR A 120 10.79 -2.59 -2.57
C THR A 120 11.93 -2.06 -1.72
N TYR A 121 12.38 -0.85 -2.03
CA TYR A 121 13.42 -0.17 -1.27
C TYR A 121 12.85 1.06 -0.58
N LEU A 122 13.21 1.24 0.69
CA LEU A 122 13.03 2.49 1.40
C LEU A 122 14.23 3.37 1.06
N ASN A 123 14.01 4.34 0.17
CA ASN A 123 15.03 5.32 -0.18
C ASN A 123 14.88 6.52 0.73
N PHE A 124 15.96 6.95 1.39
CA PHE A 124 15.94 8.20 2.14
C PHE A 124 17.24 8.99 2.00
N LYS A 125 17.11 10.31 2.11
CA LYS A 125 18.21 11.26 1.95
C LYS A 125 18.39 12.13 3.18
N VAL A 126 19.62 12.17 3.69
CA VAL A 126 20.02 13.06 4.78
C VAL A 126 20.89 14.16 4.21
N ILE A 127 20.48 15.42 4.41
CA ILE A 127 21.23 16.59 3.99
C ILE A 127 21.81 17.25 5.23
N HIS A 128 23.13 17.35 5.29
CA HIS A 128 23.86 17.99 6.38
C HIS A 128 24.96 18.89 5.82
N GLU A 129 24.92 20.19 6.15
CA GLU A 129 25.90 21.19 5.70
C GLU A 129 26.18 21.16 4.18
N GLY A 130 25.12 21.01 3.38
CA GLY A 130 25.21 20.94 1.91
C GLY A 130 25.71 19.60 1.34
N LYS A 131 26.08 18.63 2.18
CA LYS A 131 26.37 17.24 1.77
C LYS A 131 25.10 16.40 1.83
N SER A 132 24.87 15.61 0.79
CA SER A 132 23.75 14.68 0.68
C SER A 132 24.24 13.25 0.88
N TYR A 133 23.63 12.53 1.82
CA TYR A 133 23.83 11.11 2.06
C TYR A 133 22.55 10.38 1.66
N SER A 134 22.65 9.41 0.74
CA SER A 134 21.50 8.65 0.26
C SER A 134 21.62 7.19 0.68
N PHE A 135 20.52 6.61 1.14
CA PHE A 135 20.42 5.22 1.56
C PHE A 135 19.27 4.55 0.83
N ALA A 136 19.44 3.28 0.52
CA ALA A 136 18.41 2.43 -0.08
C ALA A 136 18.39 1.11 0.67
N GLU A 137 17.35 0.89 1.47
CA GLU A 137 17.21 -0.30 2.30
C GLU A 137 16.09 -1.20 1.77
N PRO A 138 16.35 -2.49 1.52
CA PRO A 138 15.29 -3.39 1.09
C PRO A 138 14.27 -3.57 2.22
N ILE A 139 12.98 -3.46 1.88
CA ILE A 139 11.87 -3.59 2.82
C ILE A 139 10.73 -4.42 2.21
N LEU A 140 10.27 -5.43 2.94
CA LEU A 140 9.09 -6.22 2.53
C LEU A 140 7.84 -5.66 3.20
N LEU A 141 7.16 -4.76 2.50
CA LEU A 141 5.87 -4.21 2.91
C LEU A 141 4.71 -5.10 2.45
N ALA A 142 3.84 -5.45 3.38
CA ALA A 142 2.64 -6.24 3.10
C ALA A 142 1.43 -5.71 3.88
N SER A 143 0.25 -5.79 3.29
CA SER A 143 -1.00 -5.39 3.94
C SER A 143 -1.45 -6.34 5.05
N LYS A 144 -0.85 -7.53 5.13
CA LYS A 144 -1.09 -8.51 6.19
C LYS A 144 0.23 -9.01 6.76
N GLY A 145 0.26 -9.12 8.09
CA GLY A 145 1.48 -9.40 8.85
C GLY A 145 2.09 -8.13 9.43
N LYS A 146 3.19 -8.26 10.17
CA LYS A 146 3.89 -7.12 10.79
C LYS A 146 4.90 -6.53 9.80
N ASN A 147 4.80 -5.23 9.53
CA ASN A 147 5.83 -4.49 8.80
C ASN A 147 6.81 -3.90 9.81
N GLU A 148 8.09 -4.15 9.60
CA GLU A 148 9.14 -3.76 10.52
C GLU A 148 10.26 -3.12 9.71
N PHE A 149 10.69 -1.95 10.16
CA PHE A 149 11.90 -1.26 9.73
C PHE A 149 12.38 -0.49 10.93
N ASP A 150 13.59 -0.78 11.37
CA ASP A 150 14.20 -0.20 12.57
C ASP A 150 15.72 -0.23 12.35
N LYS A 151 16.29 0.93 12.01
CA LYS A 151 17.69 1.06 11.62
C LYS A 151 18.29 2.34 12.18
N SER A 152 19.56 2.27 12.55
CA SER A 152 20.34 3.40 13.04
C SER A 152 21.49 3.69 12.08
N TYR A 153 21.73 4.97 11.80
CA TYR A 153 22.77 5.46 10.91
C TYR A 153 23.61 6.49 11.65
N SER A 154 24.94 6.38 11.58
CA SER A 154 25.85 7.40 12.09
C SER A 154 26.30 8.29 10.92
N ILE A 155 25.82 9.53 10.88
CA ILE A 155 26.07 10.47 9.78
C ILE A 155 26.62 11.76 10.37
N ALA A 156 27.82 12.16 9.95
CA ALA A 156 28.49 13.37 10.42
C ALA A 156 28.57 13.48 11.96
N GLY A 157 28.74 12.34 12.65
CA GLY A 157 28.81 12.28 14.12
C GLY A 157 27.48 12.32 14.86
N LYS A 158 26.34 12.38 14.14
CA LYS A 158 24.99 12.29 14.70
C LYS A 158 24.40 10.90 14.50
N LEU A 159 23.69 10.41 15.51
CA LEU A 159 22.97 9.15 15.41
C LEU A 159 21.54 9.42 14.94
N ILE A 160 21.18 8.86 13.80
CA ILE A 160 19.85 8.98 13.21
C ILE A 160 19.20 7.60 13.27
N HIS A 161 18.14 7.48 14.06
CA HIS A 161 17.35 6.27 14.18
C HIS A 161 16.04 6.44 13.42
N VAL A 162 15.77 5.54 12.48
CA VAL A 162 14.57 5.57 11.65
C VAL A 162 13.77 4.30 11.89
N LYS A 163 12.50 4.48 12.26
CA LYS A 163 11.59 3.39 12.60
C LYS A 163 10.26 3.53 11.89
N LEU A 164 9.80 2.46 11.24
CA LEU A 164 8.45 2.40 10.67
C LEU A 164 7.43 2.24 11.79
N THR A 165 6.50 3.20 11.87
CA THR A 165 5.40 3.20 12.85
C THR A 165 4.11 2.69 12.22
N GLU A 166 3.84 3.06 10.96
CA GLU A 166 2.63 2.65 10.27
C GLU A 166 2.85 2.44 8.77
N PHE A 167 2.20 1.42 8.21
CA PHE A 167 2.10 1.18 6.78
C PHE A 167 0.63 1.17 6.36
N ILE A 168 0.27 2.05 5.43
CA ILE A 168 -1.10 2.25 4.98
C ILE A 168 -1.18 1.85 3.50
N PRO A 169 -1.78 0.68 3.17
CA PRO A 169 -1.98 0.27 1.78
C PRO A 169 -3.15 1.02 1.15
N ASN A 170 -3.00 1.45 -0.10
CA ASN A 170 -4.00 2.22 -0.86
C ASN A 170 -4.60 3.36 -0.02
N PRO A 171 -3.74 4.30 0.46
CA PRO A 171 -4.17 5.38 1.34
C PRO A 171 -5.21 6.26 0.66
N VAL A 172 -6.27 6.56 1.40
CA VAL A 172 -7.27 7.55 1.03
C VAL A 172 -7.49 8.50 2.18
N GLU A 173 -7.70 9.76 1.81
CA GLU A 173 -8.05 10.78 2.76
C GLU A 173 -9.54 10.70 3.11
N GLN A 174 -9.82 10.76 4.41
CA GLN A 174 -11.16 10.85 4.97
C GLN A 174 -11.25 11.99 5.98
N ILE A 175 -12.46 12.52 6.10
CA ILE A 175 -12.78 13.54 7.09
C ILE A 175 -13.50 12.84 8.23
N LEU A 176 -12.88 12.83 9.42
CA LEU A 176 -13.48 12.32 10.65
C LEU A 176 -13.90 13.48 11.54
N ASP A 177 -14.87 13.25 12.42
CA ASP A 177 -15.25 14.24 13.44
C ASP A 177 -14.25 14.20 14.60
N ASP A 178 -13.79 15.39 15.01
CA ASP A 178 -12.88 15.58 16.14
C ASP A 178 -13.28 16.82 16.94
N GLU A 179 -13.14 16.80 18.26
CA GLU A 179 -13.53 17.96 19.07
C GLU A 179 -12.70 19.22 18.73
N ASN A 180 -11.44 19.08 18.36
CA ASN A 180 -10.58 20.21 17.99
C ASN A 180 -10.48 20.40 16.48
N GLY A 181 -11.30 19.68 15.71
CA GLY A 181 -11.35 19.76 14.26
C GLY A 181 -11.85 21.11 13.75
N LYS A 182 -11.64 21.35 12.45
CA LYS A 182 -12.08 22.56 11.73
C LYS A 182 -13.08 22.20 10.63
N PRO A 183 -13.91 23.13 10.14
CA PRO A 183 -14.84 22.79 9.08
C PRO A 183 -14.09 22.31 7.83
N MET A 184 -14.55 21.21 7.23
CA MET A 184 -13.94 20.59 6.05
C MET A 184 -15.01 20.04 5.11
N LEU A 185 -14.75 20.16 3.81
CA LEU A 185 -15.61 19.65 2.75
C LEU A 185 -14.88 18.60 1.92
N LYS A 186 -15.58 17.54 1.53
CA LYS A 186 -15.12 16.63 0.49
C LYS A 186 -15.82 16.94 -0.82
N LEU A 187 -15.10 17.62 -1.70
CA LEU A 187 -15.56 18.04 -3.02
C LEU A 187 -15.24 16.96 -4.06
N VAL A 188 -16.21 16.67 -4.91
CA VAL A 188 -16.03 15.78 -6.07
C VAL A 188 -16.26 16.62 -7.32
N ILE A 189 -15.28 16.66 -8.22
CA ILE A 189 -15.35 17.42 -9.48
C ILE A 189 -15.24 16.44 -10.65
N SER A 190 -16.00 16.69 -11.71
CA SER A 190 -15.81 16.00 -12.99
C SER A 190 -14.74 16.74 -13.79
N GLY A 191 -13.48 16.29 -13.68
CA GLY A 191 -12.33 16.84 -14.40
C GLY A 191 -12.11 16.15 -15.75
N ALA A 192 -11.10 16.62 -16.49
CA ALA A 192 -10.74 16.08 -17.81
C ALA A 192 -10.30 14.60 -17.78
N GLN A 193 -9.83 14.12 -16.62
CA GLN A 193 -9.43 12.73 -16.40
C GLN A 193 -10.51 11.88 -15.72
N GLY A 194 -11.73 12.43 -15.55
CA GLY A 194 -12.84 11.77 -14.89
C GLY A 194 -13.14 12.35 -13.51
N ARG A 195 -13.58 11.49 -12.59
CA ARG A 195 -14.01 11.90 -11.24
C ARG A 195 -12.80 12.15 -10.35
N GLU A 196 -12.64 13.38 -9.88
CA GLU A 196 -11.59 13.80 -8.94
C GLU A 196 -12.21 14.15 -7.58
N GLU A 197 -11.52 13.80 -6.49
CA GLU A 197 -11.96 14.08 -5.11
C GLU A 197 -10.93 14.97 -4.41
N TYR A 198 -11.39 16.02 -3.74
CA TYR A 198 -10.58 16.99 -3.00
C TYR A 198 -11.13 17.19 -1.60
N ILE A 199 -10.25 17.30 -0.60
CA ILE A 199 -10.61 17.75 0.74
C ILE A 199 -10.25 19.23 0.85
N VAL A 200 -11.24 20.04 1.19
CA VAL A 200 -11.13 21.51 1.24
C VAL A 200 -11.36 21.96 2.69
N PRO A 201 -10.30 22.32 3.42
CA PRO A 201 -10.42 22.92 4.75
C PRO A 201 -11.06 24.32 4.73
N PHE A 202 -11.63 24.72 5.86
CA PHE A 202 -12.11 26.09 6.05
C PHE A 202 -10.98 27.12 5.88
N ARG A 203 -11.31 28.26 5.25
CA ARG A 203 -10.38 29.32 4.83
C ARG A 203 -9.41 28.89 3.72
N THR A 204 -9.86 28.05 2.81
CA THR A 204 -9.10 27.66 1.61
C THR A 204 -9.54 28.47 0.39
N GLN A 205 -8.56 28.99 -0.34
CA GLN A 205 -8.74 29.71 -1.59
C GLN A 205 -7.79 29.13 -2.64
N GLU A 206 -8.30 28.18 -3.45
CA GLU A 206 -7.50 27.38 -4.38
C GLU A 206 -8.27 27.06 -5.67
N GLN A 207 -7.58 26.47 -6.64
CA GLN A 207 -8.18 26.03 -7.89
C GLN A 207 -8.28 24.50 -7.94
N TYR A 208 -9.49 23.99 -8.16
CA TYR A 208 -9.77 22.55 -8.26
C TYR A 208 -10.50 22.26 -9.57
N GLY A 209 -9.93 21.41 -10.43
CA GLY A 209 -10.57 21.01 -11.69
C GLY A 209 -11.09 22.17 -12.55
N GLY A 210 -10.38 23.30 -12.58
CA GLY A 210 -10.78 24.51 -13.31
C GLY A 210 -11.71 25.47 -12.55
N MET A 211 -12.20 25.09 -11.38
CA MET A 211 -13.02 25.93 -10.50
C MET A 211 -12.13 26.70 -9.51
N ARG A 212 -12.24 28.03 -9.47
CA ARG A 212 -11.56 28.86 -8.46
C ARG A 212 -12.43 28.89 -7.21
N LEU A 213 -12.15 28.03 -6.26
CA LEU A 213 -12.97 27.83 -5.08
C LEU A 213 -12.47 28.69 -3.91
N ASN A 214 -13.39 29.37 -3.25
CA ASN A 214 -13.18 29.96 -1.92
C ASN A 214 -14.13 29.27 -0.93
N PHE A 215 -13.59 28.63 0.10
CA PHE A 215 -14.38 28.10 1.22
C PHE A 215 -14.06 28.87 2.50
N GLY A 216 -15.00 29.67 2.97
CA GLY A 216 -14.76 30.59 4.08
C GLY A 216 -16.02 31.26 4.62
N ASP A 217 -15.83 32.35 5.35
CA ASP A 217 -16.86 33.27 5.86
C ASP A 217 -16.99 34.54 5.02
N GLU A 218 -16.00 34.85 4.20
CA GLU A 218 -15.97 36.01 3.31
C GLU A 218 -16.24 35.64 1.85
N ILE A 219 -16.81 36.59 1.10
CA ILE A 219 -17.03 36.45 -0.35
C ILE A 219 -15.85 37.10 -1.08
N ILE A 220 -15.12 36.30 -1.86
CA ILE A 220 -14.02 36.77 -2.70
C ILE A 220 -14.53 36.94 -4.15
N PRO A 221 -14.49 38.16 -4.71
CA PRO A 221 -14.88 38.40 -6.09
C PRO A 221 -14.08 37.55 -7.09
N GLY A 222 -14.76 36.98 -8.07
CA GLY A 222 -14.15 36.11 -9.10
C GLY A 222 -13.92 34.66 -8.68
N PHE A 223 -14.30 34.28 -7.46
CA PHE A 223 -14.31 32.90 -6.98
C PHE A 223 -15.73 32.32 -6.95
N ASP A 224 -15.81 31.00 -7.05
CA ASP A 224 -16.98 30.21 -6.67
C ASP A 224 -16.92 30.06 -5.15
N ASN A 225 -17.82 30.75 -4.44
CA ASN A 225 -17.75 30.94 -2.99
C ASN A 225 -18.68 29.96 -2.28
N ILE A 226 -18.11 29.06 -1.47
CA ILE A 226 -18.82 28.28 -0.47
C ILE A 226 -18.69 29.01 0.87
N ILE A 227 -19.80 29.51 1.38
CA ILE A 227 -19.85 30.35 2.58
C ILE A 227 -20.41 29.53 3.73
N LEU A 228 -19.69 29.46 4.84
CA LEU A 228 -20.19 28.89 6.08
C LEU A 228 -20.82 29.99 6.94
N ARG A 229 -22.10 29.85 7.28
CA ARG A 229 -22.80 30.75 8.23
C ARG A 229 -23.48 29.90 9.30
N GLY A 230 -22.95 29.98 10.53
CA GLY A 230 -23.34 29.03 11.59
C GLY A 230 -23.01 27.61 11.14
N ASP A 231 -24.02 26.75 11.10
CA ASP A 231 -23.86 25.33 10.72
C ASP A 231 -24.27 25.06 9.26
N SER A 232 -24.67 26.10 8.52
CA SER A 232 -25.22 25.98 7.17
C SER A 232 -24.26 26.47 6.10
N LEU A 233 -24.18 25.72 5.01
CA LEU A 233 -23.39 26.06 3.82
C LEU A 233 -24.26 26.81 2.81
N PHE A 234 -23.69 27.85 2.22
CA PHE A 234 -24.29 28.63 1.15
C PHE A 234 -23.32 28.72 -0.02
N PHE A 235 -23.85 29.01 -1.19
CA PHE A 235 -23.07 29.18 -2.40
C PHE A 235 -23.41 30.49 -3.09
N THR A 236 -22.39 31.14 -3.64
CA THR A 236 -22.55 32.24 -4.58
C THR A 236 -21.42 32.23 -5.60
N SER A 237 -21.72 32.65 -6.82
CA SER A 237 -20.78 32.71 -7.94
C SER A 237 -21.22 33.82 -8.89
N SER A 238 -20.31 34.31 -9.73
CA SER A 238 -20.62 35.25 -10.81
C SER A 238 -21.47 34.62 -11.92
N ASP A 239 -21.49 33.28 -11.99
CA ASP A 239 -22.23 32.54 -13.00
C ASP A 239 -23.52 31.95 -12.43
N THR A 240 -24.47 31.64 -13.31
CA THR A 240 -25.65 30.85 -12.94
C THR A 240 -25.28 29.38 -12.86
N TRP A 241 -25.74 28.71 -11.80
CA TRP A 241 -25.55 27.28 -11.59
C TRP A 241 -26.90 26.57 -11.55
N SER A 242 -26.97 25.33 -12.00
CA SER A 242 -28.10 24.43 -11.73
C SER A 242 -27.72 23.46 -10.62
N ARG A 243 -28.70 23.08 -9.79
CA ARG A 243 -28.57 22.06 -8.76
C ARG A 243 -29.51 20.92 -9.09
N MET A 244 -29.01 19.68 -9.07
CA MET A 244 -29.83 18.47 -9.12
C MET A 244 -29.58 17.61 -7.87
N VAL A 245 -30.62 17.39 -7.06
CA VAL A 245 -30.53 16.49 -5.91
C VAL A 245 -30.48 15.05 -6.41
N MET A 246 -29.42 14.30 -6.09
CA MET A 246 -29.17 13.00 -6.73
C MET A 246 -30.27 11.95 -6.47
N ALA A 247 -30.84 11.95 -5.26
CA ALA A 247 -31.84 10.97 -4.85
C ALA A 247 -33.23 11.24 -5.47
N THR A 248 -33.64 12.50 -5.53
CA THR A 248 -34.99 12.89 -5.98
C THR A 248 -35.02 13.38 -7.43
N ARG A 249 -33.85 13.69 -8.01
CA ARG A 249 -33.68 14.39 -9.30
C ARG A 249 -34.37 15.75 -9.37
N GLU A 250 -34.73 16.32 -8.21
CA GLU A 250 -35.26 17.68 -8.11
C GLU A 250 -34.20 18.66 -8.63
N GLN A 251 -34.60 19.51 -9.56
CA GLN A 251 -33.75 20.53 -10.17
C GLN A 251 -34.11 21.91 -9.64
N ASP A 252 -33.09 22.71 -9.40
CA ASP A 252 -33.20 24.10 -8.98
C ASP A 252 -32.13 24.94 -9.69
N THR A 253 -32.34 26.24 -9.75
CA THR A 253 -31.41 27.19 -10.40
C THR A 253 -30.89 28.17 -9.36
N PHE A 254 -29.59 28.38 -9.35
CA PHE A 254 -28.86 29.28 -8.48
C PHE A 254 -28.44 30.48 -9.34
N PRO A 255 -29.16 31.62 -9.28
CA PRO A 255 -28.84 32.78 -10.08
C PRO A 255 -27.45 33.34 -9.76
N ALA A 256 -26.79 33.89 -10.78
CA ALA A 256 -25.56 34.64 -10.63
C ALA A 256 -25.67 35.74 -9.55
N ASN A 257 -24.61 35.91 -8.76
CA ASN A 257 -24.47 36.89 -7.69
C ASN A 257 -25.54 36.82 -6.58
N SER A 258 -26.26 35.69 -6.48
CA SER A 258 -27.20 35.41 -5.40
C SER A 258 -26.60 34.40 -4.41
N ILE A 259 -27.05 34.45 -3.16
CA ILE A 259 -26.63 33.50 -2.13
C ILE A 259 -27.72 32.45 -1.97
N SER A 260 -27.37 31.20 -2.24
CA SER A 260 -28.31 30.08 -2.24
C SER A 260 -27.83 28.96 -1.31
N PRO A 261 -28.73 28.26 -0.61
CA PRO A 261 -28.34 27.21 0.34
C PRO A 261 -27.78 25.98 -0.37
N LEU A 262 -26.62 25.51 0.08
CA LEU A 262 -26.02 24.27 -0.39
C LEU A 262 -26.60 23.07 0.35
N LYS A 263 -26.80 22.01 -0.42
CA LYS A 263 -27.08 20.66 0.07
C LYS A 263 -25.92 19.74 -0.32
N THR A 264 -25.54 18.86 0.60
CA THR A 264 -24.66 17.72 0.32
C THR A 264 -25.38 16.72 -0.60
N ARG A 265 -24.63 15.91 -1.36
CA ARG A 265 -25.18 14.88 -2.28
C ARG A 265 -26.12 15.46 -3.36
N ALA A 266 -25.86 16.70 -3.77
CA ALA A 266 -26.46 17.32 -4.95
C ALA A 266 -25.36 17.64 -5.97
N LEU A 267 -25.69 17.49 -7.25
CA LEU A 267 -24.84 17.89 -8.37
C LEU A 267 -25.07 19.36 -8.68
N TYR A 268 -24.01 20.15 -8.71
CA TYR A 268 -24.02 21.55 -9.12
C TYR A 268 -23.30 21.67 -10.46
N SER A 269 -23.95 22.31 -11.43
CA SER A 269 -23.46 22.41 -12.80
C SER A 269 -23.53 23.83 -13.34
N SER A 270 -22.46 24.28 -14.00
CA SER A 270 -22.42 25.56 -14.73
C SER A 270 -21.49 25.42 -15.94
N GLY A 271 -22.09 25.29 -17.12
CA GLY A 271 -21.37 24.91 -18.34
C GLY A 271 -20.68 23.54 -18.17
N ASP A 272 -19.38 23.49 -18.43
CA ASP A 272 -18.57 22.27 -18.30
C ASP A 272 -18.12 22.00 -16.85
N ARG A 273 -18.32 22.96 -15.94
CA ARG A 273 -17.93 22.81 -14.53
C ARG A 273 -19.01 22.11 -13.74
N ASN A 274 -18.61 21.08 -13.00
CA ASN A 274 -19.51 20.27 -12.21
C ASN A 274 -18.87 19.94 -10.86
N PHE A 275 -19.60 20.11 -9.76
CA PHE A 275 -19.14 19.66 -8.45
C PHE A 275 -20.24 19.03 -7.61
N VAL A 276 -19.82 18.23 -6.63
CA VAL A 276 -20.67 17.61 -5.61
C VAL A 276 -19.98 17.75 -4.27
N ILE A 277 -20.70 18.21 -3.26
CA ILE A 277 -20.24 18.11 -1.87
C ILE A 277 -20.69 16.73 -1.36
N SER A 278 -19.75 15.79 -1.33
CA SER A 278 -20.03 14.40 -0.93
C SER A 278 -20.09 14.24 0.59
N GLN A 279 -19.32 15.04 1.32
CA GLN A 279 -19.27 15.07 2.78
C GLN A 279 -18.96 16.50 3.25
N TYR A 280 -19.54 16.89 4.38
CA TYR A 280 -19.21 18.10 5.12
C TYR A 280 -19.11 17.71 6.60
N GLN A 281 -18.04 18.12 7.27
CA GLN A 281 -17.91 18.03 8.72
C GLN A 281 -17.57 19.38 9.30
N GLN A 282 -18.29 19.78 10.34
CA GLN A 282 -18.07 21.08 10.98
C GLN A 282 -16.82 21.08 11.85
N ARG A 283 -16.46 19.94 12.44
CA ARG A 283 -15.23 19.75 13.21
C ARG A 283 -14.45 18.58 12.62
N GLY A 284 -14.07 18.73 11.35
CA GLY A 284 -13.34 17.74 10.60
C GLY A 284 -11.84 17.70 10.96
N ILE A 285 -11.29 16.50 11.04
CA ILE A 285 -9.85 16.25 10.98
C ILE A 285 -9.55 15.34 9.79
N LEU A 286 -8.45 15.62 9.10
CA LEU A 286 -7.96 14.78 8.02
C LEU A 286 -7.36 13.51 8.59
N ASN A 287 -7.92 12.36 8.24
CA ASN A 287 -7.35 11.07 8.53
C ASN A 287 -7.01 10.35 7.23
N ILE A 288 -5.86 9.66 7.21
CA ILE A 288 -5.46 8.84 6.07
C ILE A 288 -5.64 7.39 6.48
N GLU A 289 -6.48 6.67 5.77
CA GLU A 289 -6.74 5.25 6.04
C GLU A 289 -6.66 4.41 4.76
N SER A 290 -6.63 3.09 4.93
CA SER A 290 -6.57 2.16 3.81
C SER A 290 -7.94 2.00 3.16
N LYS A 291 -8.04 2.34 1.87
CA LYS A 291 -9.26 2.10 1.06
C LYS A 291 -9.53 0.61 0.88
N ASP A 292 -8.47 -0.13 0.58
CA ASP A 292 -8.51 -1.55 0.35
C ASP A 292 -7.17 -2.20 0.70
N ARG A 293 -7.24 -3.47 1.12
CA ARG A 293 -6.08 -4.19 1.65
C ARG A 293 -5.25 -4.86 0.55
N LYS A 294 -5.72 -4.93 -0.68
CA LYS A 294 -5.01 -5.68 -1.73
C LYS A 294 -3.97 -4.78 -2.37
N ILE A 295 -2.70 -5.14 -2.20
CA ILE A 295 -1.61 -4.39 -2.79
C ILE A 295 -1.24 -5.01 -4.13
N LYS A 296 -1.28 -4.18 -5.18
CA LYS A 296 -0.74 -4.48 -6.51
C LYS A 296 0.53 -3.67 -6.74
N ASN A 297 1.13 -3.80 -7.92
CA ASN A 297 2.34 -3.05 -8.24
C ASN A 297 2.04 -1.55 -8.46
N GLU A 298 0.90 -1.26 -9.06
CA GLU A 298 0.36 0.09 -9.27
C GLU A 298 -0.33 0.69 -8.03
N SER A 299 -0.38 -0.04 -6.91
CA SER A 299 -0.99 0.47 -5.68
C SER A 299 -0.19 1.63 -5.10
N MET A 300 -0.91 2.66 -4.66
CA MET A 300 -0.34 3.68 -3.78
C MET A 300 -0.16 3.11 -2.38
N VAL A 301 0.93 3.50 -1.72
CA VAL A 301 1.21 3.14 -0.35
C VAL A 301 1.66 4.38 0.41
N ALA A 302 1.36 4.44 1.71
CA ALA A 302 1.90 5.44 2.60
C ALA A 302 2.63 4.81 3.79
N LEU A 303 3.66 5.50 4.26
CA LEU A 303 4.46 5.13 5.43
C LEU A 303 4.43 6.29 6.42
N ARG A 304 4.22 5.97 7.69
CA ARG A 304 4.61 6.84 8.81
C ARG A 304 5.89 6.29 9.42
N LEU A 305 6.88 7.15 9.57
CA LEU A 305 8.16 6.82 10.18
C LEU A 305 8.42 7.76 11.33
N GLU A 306 8.95 7.25 12.42
CA GLU A 306 9.56 8.05 13.48
C GLU A 306 11.06 8.16 13.16
N CYS A 307 11.55 9.38 13.08
CA CYS A 307 12.96 9.70 12.94
C CYS A 307 13.44 10.37 14.23
N ASP A 308 14.38 9.73 14.92
CA ASP A 308 15.04 10.28 16.10
C ASP A 308 16.46 10.72 15.74
N ILE A 309 16.73 12.01 15.90
CA ILE A 309 18.05 12.61 15.69
C ILE A 309 18.54 13.13 17.03
N ASP A 310 19.53 12.44 17.61
CA ASP A 310 20.13 12.78 18.91
C ASP A 310 19.10 13.04 20.04
N GLY A 311 18.01 12.28 20.09
CA GLY A 311 16.94 12.37 21.08
C GLY A 311 15.75 13.25 20.68
N SER A 312 15.83 13.94 19.54
CA SER A 312 14.73 14.72 18.98
C SER A 312 13.94 13.88 17.98
N LYS A 313 12.73 13.47 18.37
CA LYS A 313 11.82 12.70 17.54
C LYS A 313 11.01 13.59 16.59
N GLN A 314 10.88 13.13 15.34
CA GLN A 314 10.06 13.73 14.30
C GLN A 314 9.27 12.64 13.58
N ASP A 315 7.98 12.87 13.39
CA ASP A 315 7.15 12.01 12.56
C ASP A 315 7.26 12.43 11.09
N LEU A 316 7.60 11.48 10.24
CA LEU A 316 7.69 11.62 8.80
C LEU A 316 6.54 10.86 8.13
N PHE A 317 5.90 11.49 7.16
CA PHE A 317 4.88 10.87 6.33
C PHE A 317 5.32 10.92 4.86
N SER A 318 5.30 9.78 4.18
CA SER A 318 5.55 9.70 2.75
C SER A 318 4.51 8.81 2.08
N GLN A 319 4.13 9.18 0.86
CA GLN A 319 3.20 8.44 0.01
C GLN A 319 3.75 8.36 -1.40
N GLY A 320 3.59 7.20 -2.03
CA GLY A 320 4.05 6.96 -3.41
C GLY A 320 3.52 5.66 -3.99
N GLU A 321 3.75 5.46 -5.28
CA GLU A 321 3.57 4.14 -5.90
C GLU A 321 4.49 3.15 -5.20
N LYS A 322 4.02 1.92 -4.97
CA LYS A 322 4.81 0.86 -4.32
C LYS A 322 6.19 0.67 -4.96
N GLU A 323 6.29 0.77 -6.29
CA GLU A 323 7.56 0.59 -7.02
C GLU A 323 8.53 1.78 -6.90
N LYS A 324 8.07 2.95 -6.43
CA LYS A 324 8.84 4.22 -6.48
C LYS A 324 8.84 4.97 -5.15
N LEU A 325 8.63 4.29 -4.04
CA LEU A 325 8.55 4.95 -2.74
C LEU A 325 9.93 5.52 -2.35
N ALA A 326 9.99 6.83 -2.21
CA ALA A 326 11.15 7.59 -1.76
C ALA A 326 10.73 8.54 -0.64
N ILE A 327 11.63 8.77 0.32
CA ILE A 327 11.39 9.53 1.55
C ILE A 327 12.43 10.62 1.70
#